data_AF-A0A7C0WSN9-F1
#
_entry.id   AF-A0A7C0WSN9-F1
#
_cell.length_a   1.000
_cell.length_b   1.000
_cell.length_c   1.000
_cell.angle_alpha   90.00
_cell.angle_beta   90.00
_cell.angle_gamma   90.00
#
_symmetry.space_group_name_H-M   'P 1'
#
loop_
_entity.id
_entity.type
_entity.pdbx_description
1 polymer ?
#
loop_
_entity_poly.entity_id
_entity_poly.type
_entity_poly.pdbx_seq_one_letter_code
_entity_poly.pdbx_strand_id
1 'polypeptide(L)' 'MTEAGPYKEARYWHQVEEGVLQCDLCPHQCRLREGQRGACFVR' A
#
# COMPACT_ATOMS: atom_id res chain seq x y z
N MET A 1 16.35 -16.73 -12.81
CA MET A 1 15.60 -15.58 -13.37
C MET A 1 14.46 -15.28 -12.42
N THR A 2 14.67 -14.27 -11.57
CA THR A 2 13.74 -13.54 -10.69
C THR A 2 12.62 -14.34 -10.00
N GLU A 3 12.91 -14.84 -8.80
CA GLU A 3 11.89 -15.30 -7.86
C GLU A 3 11.17 -14.07 -7.25
N ALA A 4 9.99 -13.75 -7.78
CA ALA A 4 9.07 -12.87 -7.08
C ALA A 4 8.66 -13.58 -5.78
N GLY A 5 9.20 -13.13 -4.65
CA GLY A 5 8.77 -13.58 -3.33
C GLY A 5 7.26 -13.41 -3.15
N PRO A 6 6.64 -14.03 -2.12
CA PRO A 6 5.19 -14.03 -1.94
C PRO A 6 4.71 -12.64 -1.50
N TYR A 7 4.64 -11.70 -2.45
CA TYR A 7 3.97 -10.42 -2.25
C TYR A 7 2.50 -10.72 -2.03
N LYS A 8 2.05 -10.60 -0.79
CA LYS A 8 0.63 -10.69 -0.46
C LYS A 8 -0.04 -9.43 -0.98
N GLU A 9 -1.11 -9.60 -1.76
CA GLU A 9 -1.96 -8.49 -2.17
C GLU A 9 -2.46 -7.73 -0.94
N ALA A 10 -2.36 -6.40 -0.97
CA ALA A 10 -2.95 -5.57 0.06
C ALA A 10 -4.48 -5.70 0.03
N ARG A 11 -5.11 -5.96 1.18
CA ARG A 11 -6.57 -6.16 1.28
C ARG A 11 -7.32 -5.02 1.97
N TYR A 12 -6.60 -4.14 2.64
CA TYR A 12 -7.16 -3.11 3.51
C TYR A 12 -6.71 -1.73 3.02
N TRP A 13 -7.24 -1.36 1.86
CA TRP A 13 -7.02 -0.09 1.22
C TRP A 13 -8.28 0.35 0.49
N HIS A 14 -8.41 1.65 0.30
CA HIS A 14 -9.43 2.24 -0.57
C HIS A 14 -8.80 3.34 -1.41
N GLN A 15 -9.41 3.61 -2.57
CA GLN A 15 -9.02 4.73 -3.40
C GLN A 15 -9.64 6.02 -2.84
N VAL A 16 -8.80 7.00 -2.55
CA VAL A 16 -9.23 8.33 -2.04
C VAL A 16 -9.32 9.36 -3.17
N GLU A 17 -8.40 9.27 -4.13
CA GLU A 17 -8.36 10.13 -5.30
C GLU A 17 -7.93 9.29 -6.51
N GLU A 18 -8.07 9.83 -7.72
CA GLU A 18 -7.64 9.16 -8.94
C GLU A 18 -6.14 8.84 -8.89
N GLY A 19 -5.79 7.54 -8.87
CA GLY A 19 -4.40 7.08 -8.72
C GLY A 19 -3.81 7.18 -7.32
N VAL A 20 -4.61 7.52 -6.29
CA VAL A 20 -4.17 7.59 -4.88
C VAL A 20 -4.90 6.54 -4.05
N LEU A 21 -4.15 5.62 -3.46
CA LEU A 21 -4.64 4.58 -2.56
C LEU A 21 -4.31 4.93 -1.11
N GLN A 22 -5.29 4.86 -0.21
CA GLN A 22 -5.09 5.02 1.22
C GLN A 22 -5.17 3.66 1.93
N CYS A 23 -4.26 3.41 2.86
CA CYS A 23 -4.31 2.22 3.70
C CYS A 23 -5.19 2.46 4.94
N ASP A 24 -6.18 1.59 5.15
CA ASP A 24 -7.10 1.65 6.30
C ASP A 24 -6.46 1.19 7.61
N LEU A 25 -5.40 0.39 7.53
CA LEU A 25 -4.69 -0.14 8.71
C LEU A 25 -3.64 0.83 9.26
N CYS A 26 -3.29 1.87 8.52
CA CYS A 26 -2.18 2.75 8.89
C CYS A 26 -2.70 3.90 9.77
N PRO A 27 -2.19 4.10 11.00
CA PRO A 27 -2.65 5.19 11.88
C PRO A 27 -2.37 6.58 11.30
N HIS A 28 -1.41 6.67 10.39
CA HIS A 28 -1.06 7.90 9.68
C HIS A 28 -1.84 8.12 8.39
N GLN A 29 -2.80 7.24 8.06
CA GLN A 29 -3.59 7.33 6.82
C GLN A 29 -2.69 7.53 5.59
N CYS A 30 -1.64 6.69 5.48
CA CYS A 30 -0.67 6.80 4.41
C CYS A 30 -1.36 6.68 3.05
N ARG A 31 -1.02 7.61 2.14
CA ARG A 31 -1.52 7.69 0.77
C ARG A 31 -0.41 7.34 -0.21
N LEU A 32 -0.68 6.35 -1.04
CA LEU A 32 0.23 5.79 -2.03
C LEU A 32 -0.20 6.23 -3.42
N ARG A 33 0.75 6.73 -4.20
CA ARG A 33 0.60 6.99 -5.63
C ARG A 33 1.22 5.85 -6.43
N GLU A 34 0.89 5.79 -7.71
CA GLU A 34 1.52 4.85 -8.63
C GLU A 34 3.06 4.95 -8.57
N GLY A 35 3.74 3.80 -8.48
CA GLY A 35 5.19 3.71 -8.31
C GLY A 35 5.72 3.98 -6.90
N GLN A 36 4.87 4.43 -5.97
CA GLN A 36 5.26 4.63 -4.57
C GLN A 36 5.10 3.33 -3.77
N ARG A 37 6.02 3.09 -2.83
CA ARG A 37 5.99 1.92 -1.93
C ARG A 37 5.46 2.34 -0.56
N GLY A 38 4.50 1.58 -0.04
CA GLY A 38 3.97 1.78 1.31
C GLY A 38 4.99 1.39 2.36
N ALA A 39 5.24 2.27 3.32
CA ALA A 39 5.99 1.95 4.54
C ALA A 39 5.00 1.86 5.72
N CYS A 40 4.78 0.65 6.22
CA CYS A 40 3.90 0.41 7.35
C CYS A 40 4.77 0.29 8.61
N PHE A 41 5.06 1.40 9.29
CA PHE A 41 5.92 1.42 10.50
C PHE A 41 5.24 0.84 11.75
N VAL A 42 4.05 0.26 11.60
CA VAL A 42 3.28 -0.37 12.67
C VAL A 42 3.48 -1.88 12.73
N ARG A 43 4.29 -2.48 11.84
CA ARG A 43 4.70 -3.89 11.85
C ARG A 43 6.11 -4.10 11.33
#